data_AF-A0A7V3X5C9-F1
#
_entry.id   AF-A0A7V3X5C9-F1
#
_cell.length_a   1.000
_cell.length_b   1.000
_cell.length_c   1.000
_cell.angle_alpha   90.00
_cell.angle_beta   90.00
_cell.angle_gamma   90.00
#
_symmetry.space_group_name_H-M   'P 1'
#
loop_
_entity.id
_entity.type
_entity.pdbx_description
1 polymer ?
#
loop_
_entity_poly.entity_id
_entity_poly.type
_entity_poly.pdbx_seq_one_letter_code
_entity_poly.pdbx_strand_id
1 'polypeptide(L)'
;VERDVEAPELFHKTESGLWDGRPSLGGVWVAHPDVKEPLRVIIRNEANGKSIVGALFRRERENPGPRIQVSSDAASELKMLAGQPVKLDIVALRREKIEEAAPEPAPEPVPESAPTKETLDAPEAIEEKPLDPIASAAAAIDAAEGKPVARPAAPNPKPAAAPAVTPSKLAKPYVQLGTFGSKENADKVIEDMRKVGLFAVANEQTSNGKTVWRVLVGPAGRRAERTAMLRKVKSMGFKDAYIVSN
;
A
#
# COMPACT_ATOMS: atom_id res chain seq x y z
N VAL A 1 5.79 16.83 -22.29
CA VAL A 1 6.60 17.31 -21.13
C VAL A 1 5.62 17.85 -20.09
N GLU A 2 5.58 17.27 -18.89
CA GLU A 2 4.71 17.77 -17.81
C GLU A 2 5.36 19.00 -17.16
N ARG A 3 4.67 20.14 -17.11
CA ARG A 3 5.12 21.33 -16.36
C ARG A 3 4.22 21.53 -15.15
N ASP A 4 4.82 21.50 -13.96
CA ASP A 4 4.17 21.98 -12.74
C ASP A 4 4.10 23.52 -12.84
N VAL A 5 2.88 24.09 -12.92
CA VAL A 5 2.66 25.54 -12.97
C VAL A 5 2.17 26.02 -11.60
N GLU A 6 2.77 27.09 -11.07
CA GLU A 6 2.31 27.71 -9.83
C GLU A 6 0.89 28.26 -10.02
N ALA A 7 -0.05 27.70 -9.26
CA ALA A 7 -1.46 28.07 -9.27
C ALA A 7 -1.83 28.63 -7.88
N PRO A 8 -1.42 29.87 -7.55
CA PRO A 8 -1.73 30.50 -6.27
C PRO A 8 -3.23 30.67 -6.04
N GLU A 9 -4.01 30.70 -7.13
CA GLU A 9 -5.48 30.70 -7.11
C GLU A 9 -6.11 29.46 -6.46
N LEU A 10 -5.42 28.31 -6.46
CA LEU A 10 -5.93 27.08 -5.81
C LEU A 10 -5.64 27.08 -4.31
N PHE A 11 -4.42 27.47 -3.93
CA PHE A 11 -4.01 27.59 -2.55
C PHE A 11 -2.73 28.40 -2.48
N HIS A 12 -2.77 29.52 -1.75
CA HIS A 12 -1.58 30.27 -1.36
C HIS A 12 -1.73 30.68 0.09
N LYS A 13 -0.77 30.28 0.93
CA LYS A 13 -0.70 30.70 2.33
C LYS A 13 0.73 30.85 2.80
N THR A 14 0.99 31.96 3.45
CA THR A 14 2.25 32.24 4.15
C THR A 14 2.00 32.21 5.65
N GLU A 15 2.36 31.12 6.32
CA GLU A 15 2.15 30.97 7.78
C GLU A 15 3.36 30.28 8.44
N SER A 16 3.35 30.23 9.78
CA SER A 16 4.39 29.50 10.51
C SER A 16 4.17 27.99 10.41
N GLY A 17 5.18 27.28 9.91
CA GLY A 17 5.27 25.82 9.88
C GLY A 17 6.11 25.27 11.01
N LEU A 18 5.61 24.21 11.63
CA LEU A 18 6.33 23.46 12.65
C LEU A 18 6.59 22.05 12.17
N TRP A 19 7.84 21.62 12.33
CA TRP A 19 8.16 20.20 12.33
C TRP A 19 8.28 19.72 13.78
N ASP A 20 7.54 18.69 14.15
CA ASP A 20 7.47 18.15 15.51
C ASP A 20 8.65 17.22 15.87
N GLY A 21 9.60 17.02 14.96
CA GLY A 21 10.77 16.15 15.15
C GLY A 21 10.45 14.65 15.15
N ARG A 22 9.19 14.28 14.95
CA ARG A 22 8.77 12.88 14.88
C ARG A 22 9.11 12.33 13.49
N PRO A 23 9.74 11.14 13.39
CA PRO A 23 9.95 10.50 12.09
C PRO A 23 8.59 10.22 11.44
N SER A 24 8.36 10.85 10.30
CA SER A 24 7.16 10.66 9.49
C SER A 24 7.36 9.53 8.48
N LEU A 25 6.31 8.74 8.18
CA LEU A 25 6.36 7.79 7.06
C LEU A 25 6.65 8.58 5.78
N GLY A 26 7.72 8.17 5.10
CA GLY A 26 8.46 8.87 4.05
C GLY A 26 7.68 9.79 3.10
N GLY A 27 8.32 10.90 2.75
CA GLY A 27 7.92 11.80 1.67
C GLY A 27 7.86 13.26 2.10
N VAL A 28 8.04 14.16 1.13
CA VAL A 28 7.92 15.61 1.33
C VAL A 28 6.44 15.99 1.34
N TRP A 29 5.94 16.40 2.50
CA TRP A 29 4.56 16.86 2.62
C TRP A 29 4.38 17.92 3.70
N VAL A 30 3.31 18.69 3.58
CA VAL A 30 2.84 19.68 4.55
C VAL A 30 1.35 19.48 4.80
N ALA A 31 0.89 19.77 6.02
CA ALA A 31 -0.50 19.66 6.39
C ALA A 31 -1.04 21.02 6.86
N HIS A 32 -2.24 21.37 6.40
CA HIS A 32 -2.89 22.63 6.74
C HIS A 32 -4.40 22.43 6.96
N PRO A 33 -5.04 23.12 7.93
CA PRO A 33 -6.46 22.91 8.26
C PRO A 33 -7.44 23.37 7.18
N ASP A 34 -7.10 24.41 6.40
CA ASP A 34 -8.01 24.95 5.36
C ASP A 34 -8.03 24.11 4.06
N VAL A 35 -7.27 23.01 4.01
CA VAL A 35 -7.14 22.15 2.83
C VAL A 35 -8.25 21.11 2.84
N LYS A 36 -9.02 21.02 1.76
CA LYS A 36 -10.11 20.04 1.65
C LYS A 36 -9.68 18.78 0.89
N GLU A 37 -8.85 18.96 -0.13
CA GLU A 37 -8.39 17.91 -1.04
C GLU A 37 -6.86 17.89 -1.09
N PRO A 38 -6.23 16.72 -1.28
CA PRO A 38 -4.78 16.65 -1.40
C PRO A 38 -4.33 17.33 -2.69
N LEU A 39 -3.41 18.29 -2.56
CA LEU A 39 -2.85 19.04 -3.68
C LEU A 39 -1.33 18.88 -3.72
N ARG A 40 -0.73 19.17 -4.87
CA ARG A 40 0.73 19.30 -4.98
C ARG A 40 1.09 20.75 -4.72
N VAL A 41 2.13 21.02 -3.97
CA VAL A 41 2.55 22.37 -3.57
C VAL A 41 4.05 22.52 -3.70
N ILE A 42 4.48 23.76 -3.96
CA ILE A 42 5.83 24.20 -3.67
C ILE A 42 5.82 24.86 -2.28
N ILE A 43 6.74 24.41 -1.43
CA ILE A 43 6.92 24.90 -0.07
C ILE A 43 8.23 25.66 -0.04
N ARG A 44 8.19 26.95 0.27
CA ARG A 44 9.36 27.82 0.34
C ARG A 44 9.57 28.30 1.77
N ASN A 45 10.79 28.16 2.26
CA ASN A 45 11.20 28.68 3.56
C ASN A 45 11.72 30.12 3.37
N GLU A 46 11.01 31.09 3.94
CA GLU A 46 11.37 32.51 3.81
C GLU A 46 12.68 32.85 4.55
N ALA A 47 13.07 32.08 5.56
CA ALA A 47 14.25 32.37 6.37
C ALA A 47 15.56 32.05 5.65
N ASN A 48 15.58 31.08 4.74
CA ASN A 48 16.78 30.64 4.01
C ASN A 48 16.60 30.59 2.48
N GLY A 49 15.40 30.90 1.98
CA GLY A 49 15.06 30.92 0.55
C GLY A 49 14.93 29.54 -0.11
N LYS A 50 15.10 28.44 0.64
CA LYS A 50 15.01 27.07 0.08
C LYS A 50 13.57 26.73 -0.25
N SER A 51 13.37 26.02 -1.35
CA SER A 51 12.06 25.55 -1.79
C SER A 51 12.09 24.08 -2.14
N ILE A 52 11.01 23.37 -1.85
CA ILE A 52 10.83 21.96 -2.19
C ILE A 52 9.41 21.70 -2.68
N VAL A 53 9.25 20.77 -3.61
CA VAL A 53 7.94 20.31 -4.08
C VAL A 53 7.47 19.15 -3.22
N GLY A 54 6.25 19.25 -2.70
CA GLY A 54 5.66 18.24 -1.84
C GLY A 54 4.16 18.11 -2.03
N ALA A 55 3.56 17.24 -1.23
CA ALA A 55 2.11 17.11 -1.14
C ALA A 55 1.55 17.98 0.01
N LEU A 56 0.40 18.60 -0.23
CA LEU A 56 -0.39 19.32 0.75
C LEU A 56 -1.55 18.45 1.18
N PHE A 57 -1.63 18.13 2.47
CA PHE A 57 -2.69 17.34 3.06
C PHE A 57 -3.57 18.17 3.99
N ARG A 58 -4.80 17.69 4.21
CA ARG A 58 -5.64 18.19 5.28
C ARG A 58 -5.11 17.73 6.62
N ARG A 59 -5.03 18.65 7.58
CA ARG A 59 -4.68 18.32 8.96
C ARG A 59 -5.81 17.53 9.63
N GLU A 60 -5.59 16.25 9.93
CA GLU A 60 -6.62 15.37 10.52
C GLU A 60 -6.76 15.56 12.05
N ARG A 61 -5.66 15.87 12.74
CA ARG A 61 -5.65 16.12 14.18
C ARG A 61 -5.34 17.59 14.45
N GLU A 62 -6.24 18.25 15.17
CA GLU A 62 -5.98 19.59 15.68
C GLU A 62 -4.98 19.51 16.83
N ASN A 63 -3.69 19.63 16.51
CA ASN A 63 -2.63 19.71 17.50
C ASN A 63 -2.41 21.17 17.93
N PRO A 64 -2.12 21.42 19.22
CA PRO A 64 -1.72 22.73 19.69
C PRO A 64 -0.41 23.14 19.01
N GLY A 65 -0.34 24.41 18.58
CA GLY A 65 0.82 24.96 17.88
C GLY A 65 0.47 25.54 16.50
N PRO A 66 1.49 25.79 15.65
CA PRO A 66 1.32 26.41 14.35
C PRO A 66 0.39 25.62 13.42
N ARG A 67 -0.30 26.33 12.53
CA ARG A 67 -1.35 25.74 11.67
C ARG A 67 -0.75 24.79 10.63
N ILE A 68 0.44 25.10 10.14
CA ILE A 68 1.18 24.26 9.19
C ILE A 68 2.00 23.23 9.96
N GLN A 69 1.82 21.96 9.61
CA GLN A 69 2.70 20.87 10.05
C GLN A 69 3.54 20.39 8.87
N VAL A 70 4.84 20.19 9.10
CA VAL A 70 5.82 19.84 8.07
C VAL A 70 6.32 18.41 8.30
N SER A 71 6.54 17.65 7.23
CA SER A 71 7.13 16.31 7.32
C SER A 71 8.62 16.35 7.64
N SER A 72 9.18 15.22 8.08
CA SER A 72 10.62 15.10 8.37
C SER A 72 11.50 15.31 7.14
N ASP A 73 11.09 14.76 6.00
CA ASP A 73 11.81 14.93 4.72
C ASP A 73 11.75 16.38 4.25
N ALA A 74 10.56 17.01 4.30
CA ALA A 74 10.41 18.42 3.96
C ALA A 74 11.22 19.32 4.87
N ALA A 75 11.22 19.07 6.18
CA ALA A 75 12.01 19.82 7.15
C ALA A 75 13.52 19.68 6.91
N SER A 76 13.98 18.48 6.54
CA SER A 76 15.40 18.21 6.25
C SER A 76 15.89 18.99 5.03
N GLU A 77 15.11 18.98 3.94
CA GLU A 77 15.38 19.72 2.70
C GLU A 77 15.34 21.24 2.92
N LEU A 78 14.31 21.70 3.63
CA LEU A 78 14.12 23.11 3.97
C LEU A 78 15.04 23.60 5.09
N LYS A 79 15.93 22.74 5.62
CA LYS A 79 16.84 23.02 6.75
C LYS A 79 16.12 23.62 7.97
N MET A 80 14.95 23.07 8.29
CA MET A 80 14.18 23.44 9.47
C MET A 80 14.63 22.65 10.70
N LEU A 81 14.61 23.28 11.86
CA LEU A 81 14.91 22.63 13.13
C LEU A 81 13.62 22.10 13.78
N ALA A 82 13.68 20.90 14.35
CA ALA A 82 12.56 20.32 15.07
C ALA A 82 12.15 21.21 16.26
N GLY A 83 10.83 21.40 16.43
CA GLY A 83 10.27 22.21 17.51
C GLY A 83 10.38 23.72 17.31
N GLN A 84 11.06 24.21 16.26
CA GLN A 84 11.16 25.62 15.96
C GLN A 84 10.23 26.01 14.81
N PRO A 85 9.25 26.91 15.05
CA PRO A 85 8.37 27.39 13.99
C PRO A 85 9.16 28.26 13.01
N VAL A 86 9.02 27.99 11.72
CA VAL A 86 9.64 28.79 10.64
C VAL A 86 8.55 29.30 9.72
N LYS A 87 8.72 30.50 9.18
CA LYS A 87 7.75 31.09 8.24
C LYS A 87 7.89 30.43 6.87
N LEU A 88 6.81 29.79 6.42
CA LEU A 88 6.75 29.05 5.17
C LEU A 88 5.71 29.67 4.25
N ASP A 89 6.09 29.81 2.99
CA ASP A 89 5.22 30.17 1.89
C ASP A 89 4.84 28.90 1.12
N ILE A 90 3.55 28.61 1.02
CA ILE A 90 3.03 27.39 0.39
C ILE A 90 2.14 27.81 -0.77
N VAL A 91 2.51 27.40 -1.98
CA VAL A 91 1.77 27.68 -3.22
C VAL A 91 1.38 26.36 -3.88
N ALA A 92 0.11 26.19 -4.23
CA ALA A 92 -0.35 25.04 -4.99
C ALA A 92 0.21 25.04 -6.41
N LEU A 93 0.57 23.84 -6.87
CA LEU A 93 1.00 23.57 -8.22
C LEU A 93 -0.16 22.89 -8.95
N ARG A 94 -0.57 23.46 -10.09
CA ARG A 94 -1.48 22.81 -11.03
C ARG A 94 -0.65 21.96 -11.98
N ARG A 95 -1.02 20.68 -12.11
CA ARG A 95 -0.51 19.84 -13.21
C ARG A 95 -1.26 20.23 -14.47
N GLU A 96 -0.66 21.10 -15.28
CA GLU A 96 -1.18 21.38 -16.60
C GLU A 96 -0.70 20.28 -17.55
N LYS A 97 -1.63 19.44 -18.00
CA LYS A 97 -1.41 18.58 -19.15
C LYS A 97 -1.50 19.49 -20.37
N ILE A 98 -0.35 19.97 -20.85
CA ILE A 98 -0.27 20.52 -22.20
C ILE A 98 -0.56 19.33 -23.12
N GLU A 99 -1.81 19.18 -23.53
CA GLU A 99 -2.09 18.57 -24.82
C GLU A 99 -1.39 19.48 -25.82
N GLU A 100 -0.28 18.98 -26.36
CA GLU A 100 0.32 19.55 -27.55
C GLU A 100 -0.84 19.73 -28.53
N ALA A 101 -1.22 21.00 -28.72
CA ALA A 101 -2.12 21.39 -29.78
C ALA A 101 -1.52 20.78 -31.04
N ALA A 102 -2.16 19.73 -31.53
CA ALA A 102 -1.92 19.21 -32.85
C ALA A 102 -1.89 20.43 -33.78
N PRO A 103 -0.83 20.63 -34.57
CA PRO A 103 -0.87 21.68 -35.57
C PRO A 103 -2.10 21.44 -36.44
N GLU A 104 -2.92 22.49 -36.58
CA GLU A 104 -4.09 22.53 -37.44
C GLU A 104 -3.78 21.91 -38.82
N PRO A 105 -4.65 21.02 -39.33
CA PRO A 105 -4.54 20.53 -40.70
C PRO A 105 -5.08 21.61 -41.65
N ALA A 106 -4.23 22.06 -42.57
CA ALA A 106 -4.65 22.76 -43.79
C ALA A 106 -4.10 22.00 -45.02
N PRO A 107 -4.81 22.04 -46.16
CA PRO A 107 -5.11 20.85 -46.99
C PRO A 107 -4.08 20.48 -48.07
N GLU A 108 -4.09 19.20 -48.40
CA GLU A 108 -3.51 18.46 -49.55
C GLU A 108 -3.79 19.11 -50.94
N PRO A 109 -3.03 18.85 -52.05
CA PRO A 109 -2.88 17.49 -52.60
C PRO A 109 -1.62 17.09 -53.44
N VAL A 110 -1.20 15.81 -53.24
CA VAL A 110 -0.86 14.69 -54.18
C VAL A 110 0.14 14.87 -55.35
N PRO A 111 0.70 13.78 -55.96
CA PRO A 111 1.13 12.46 -55.45
C PRO A 111 2.56 12.09 -56.00
N GLU A 112 3.09 10.90 -55.70
CA GLU A 112 3.57 9.92 -56.72
C GLU A 112 4.63 8.94 -56.15
N SER A 113 4.38 7.67 -56.47
CA SER A 113 5.28 6.51 -56.46
C SER A 113 5.62 5.81 -55.13
N ALA A 114 4.79 4.82 -54.80
CA ALA A 114 5.26 3.51 -54.37
C ALA A 114 5.70 2.68 -55.61
N PRO A 115 6.32 1.49 -55.52
CA PRO A 115 6.68 0.70 -54.34
C PRO A 115 8.12 0.14 -54.38
N THR A 116 8.63 -0.43 -53.28
CA THR A 116 9.38 -1.71 -53.31
C THR A 116 9.31 -2.35 -51.93
N LYS A 117 8.78 -3.58 -51.93
CA LYS A 117 8.82 -4.58 -50.87
C LYS A 117 10.26 -5.00 -50.62
N GLU A 118 10.69 -5.11 -49.36
CA GLU A 118 11.48 -6.25 -48.86
C GLU A 118 11.06 -6.51 -47.39
N THR A 119 10.23 -7.54 -47.14
CA THR A 119 10.59 -8.86 -46.57
C THR A 119 11.16 -8.74 -45.14
N LEU A 120 10.32 -8.89 -44.10
CA LEU A 120 10.11 -10.14 -43.35
C LEU A 120 11.41 -10.80 -42.90
N ASP A 121 11.86 -10.47 -41.69
CA ASP A 121 12.59 -11.42 -40.86
C ASP A 121 12.30 -11.16 -39.37
N ALA A 122 11.53 -12.07 -38.80
CA ALA A 122 11.46 -12.40 -37.39
C ALA A 122 11.47 -13.94 -37.33
N PRO A 123 11.90 -14.61 -36.25
CA PRO A 123 12.70 -14.18 -35.12
C PRO A 123 13.94 -15.08 -34.92
N GLU A 124 15.09 -14.54 -34.49
CA GLU A 124 16.20 -15.40 -34.04
C GLU A 124 15.93 -15.91 -32.62
N ALA A 125 15.85 -17.24 -32.56
CA ALA A 125 15.70 -18.06 -31.38
C ALA A 125 16.94 -17.91 -30.48
N ILE A 126 16.71 -17.55 -29.23
CA ILE A 126 17.71 -17.63 -28.17
C ILE A 126 17.44 -18.94 -27.42
N GLU A 127 18.40 -19.86 -27.52
CA GLU A 127 18.45 -21.14 -26.83
C GLU A 127 18.57 -20.94 -25.31
N GLU A 128 17.51 -21.26 -24.56
CA GLU A 128 17.62 -21.59 -23.14
C GLU A 128 18.11 -23.02 -23.00
N LYS A 129 19.28 -23.18 -22.38
CA LYS A 129 19.85 -24.48 -22.00
C LYS A 129 19.28 -24.87 -20.63
N PRO A 130 18.46 -25.93 -20.52
CA PRO A 130 17.96 -26.39 -19.23
C PRO A 130 19.08 -27.08 -18.45
N LEU A 131 19.24 -26.70 -17.18
CA LEU A 131 20.04 -27.43 -16.21
C LEU A 131 19.16 -28.54 -15.63
N ASP A 132 19.60 -29.77 -15.88
CA ASP A 132 18.95 -31.01 -15.44
C ASP A 132 18.79 -31.13 -13.92
N PRO A 133 17.78 -31.90 -13.48
CA PRO A 133 17.33 -32.00 -12.09
C PRO A 133 18.22 -32.94 -11.26
N ILE A 134 18.64 -32.49 -10.09
CA ILE A 134 19.22 -33.38 -9.07
C ILE A 134 18.07 -33.93 -8.21
N ALA A 135 17.51 -35.04 -8.67
CA ALA A 135 16.78 -35.98 -7.82
C ALA A 135 17.80 -36.93 -7.18
N SER A 136 18.14 -36.74 -5.90
CA SER A 136 18.54 -37.82 -5.00
C SER A 136 18.69 -37.32 -3.57
N ALA A 137 17.73 -37.67 -2.70
CA ALA A 137 17.91 -38.01 -1.26
C ALA A 137 16.56 -37.94 -0.51
N ALA A 138 15.53 -38.60 -1.04
CA ALA A 138 14.39 -39.06 -0.26
C ALA A 138 14.71 -40.49 0.22
N ALA A 139 15.35 -40.62 1.40
CA ALA A 139 15.50 -41.89 2.12
C ALA A 139 16.08 -41.66 3.54
N ALA A 140 15.25 -41.23 4.49
CA ALA A 140 15.47 -41.48 5.92
C ALA A 140 14.20 -41.11 6.72
N ILE A 141 13.80 -41.98 7.64
CA ILE A 141 12.65 -41.87 8.57
C ILE A 141 11.33 -42.40 7.99
N ASP A 142 11.36 -43.62 7.46
CA ASP A 142 10.24 -44.57 7.58
C ASP A 142 10.66 -45.64 8.59
N ALA A 143 10.37 -45.40 9.87
CA ALA A 143 10.49 -46.38 10.96
C ALA A 143 9.87 -45.81 12.25
N ALA A 144 8.54 -45.97 12.40
CA ALA A 144 7.91 -46.39 13.66
C ALA A 144 6.38 -46.29 13.56
N GLU A 145 5.76 -47.23 12.83
CA GLU A 145 4.42 -47.69 13.18
C GLU A 145 4.45 -48.28 14.60
N GLY A 146 3.92 -47.50 15.55
CA GLY A 146 3.67 -47.92 16.92
C GLY A 146 2.17 -48.13 17.13
N LYS A 147 1.75 -49.37 16.98
CA LYS A 147 0.42 -49.97 17.26
C LYS A 147 -0.27 -49.40 18.51
N PRO A 148 -1.62 -49.24 18.52
CA PRO A 148 -2.37 -48.75 19.67
C PRO A 148 -2.49 -49.83 20.75
N VAL A 149 -2.10 -49.50 21.98
CA VAL A 149 -2.36 -50.31 23.18
C VAL A 149 -3.05 -49.46 24.23
N ALA A 150 -4.23 -49.92 24.63
CA ALA A 150 -5.05 -49.34 25.68
C ALA A 150 -4.69 -49.94 27.06
N ARG A 151 -4.48 -49.09 28.07
CA ARG A 151 -4.93 -49.30 29.46
C ARG A 151 -4.88 -47.97 30.28
N PRO A 152 -5.72 -47.79 31.33
CA PRO A 152 -6.14 -46.46 31.82
C PRO A 152 -5.54 -46.04 33.19
N ALA A 153 -5.90 -44.80 33.60
CA ALA A 153 -5.75 -44.12 34.91
C ALA A 153 -4.50 -43.21 35.03
N ALA A 154 -4.49 -41.98 35.59
CA ALA A 154 -5.45 -41.12 36.31
C ALA A 154 -4.94 -39.64 36.21
N PRO A 155 -5.62 -38.60 36.75
CA PRO A 155 -5.72 -37.29 36.12
C PRO A 155 -4.56 -36.32 36.43
N ASN A 156 -4.04 -35.68 35.39
CA ASN A 156 -3.26 -34.45 35.49
C ASN A 156 -4.11 -33.29 34.92
N PRO A 157 -4.07 -32.07 35.51
CA PRO A 157 -4.98 -30.99 35.17
C PRO A 157 -4.80 -30.61 33.69
N LYS A 158 -5.91 -30.72 32.96
CA LYS A 158 -6.07 -30.42 31.55
C LYS A 158 -5.50 -29.04 31.22
N PRO A 159 -4.44 -28.92 30.39
CA PRO A 159 -4.18 -27.68 29.67
C PRO A 159 -5.46 -27.34 28.90
N ALA A 160 -5.98 -26.14 29.11
CA ALA A 160 -7.13 -25.63 28.38
C ALA A 160 -6.93 -25.94 26.90
N ALA A 161 -7.84 -26.74 26.34
CA ALA A 161 -7.81 -27.14 24.95
C ALA A 161 -7.64 -25.90 24.09
N ALA A 162 -6.55 -25.85 23.32
CA ALA A 162 -6.50 -25.04 22.12
C ALA A 162 -7.79 -25.35 21.33
N PRO A 163 -8.61 -24.36 20.97
CA PRO A 163 -9.89 -24.63 20.33
C PRO A 163 -9.60 -25.36 19.02
N ALA A 164 -10.04 -26.61 18.97
CA ALA A 164 -10.07 -27.41 17.75
C ALA A 164 -10.80 -26.60 16.67
N VAL A 165 -10.11 -26.40 15.53
CA VAL A 165 -10.65 -25.80 14.32
C VAL A 165 -11.87 -26.60 13.86
N THR A 166 -13.04 -26.22 14.36
CA THR A 166 -14.30 -26.83 13.95
C THR A 166 -14.56 -26.37 12.51
N PRO A 167 -14.86 -27.27 11.56
CA PRO A 167 -15.21 -26.85 10.21
C PRO A 167 -16.42 -25.92 10.29
N SER A 168 -16.22 -24.70 9.81
CA SER A 168 -17.19 -23.63 9.96
C SER A 168 -18.43 -23.97 9.12
N LYS A 169 -19.59 -24.21 9.77
CA LYS A 169 -20.89 -24.37 9.08
C LYS A 169 -21.45 -23.05 8.53
N LEU A 170 -20.59 -22.03 8.39
CA LEU A 170 -20.97 -20.70 7.92
C LEU A 170 -20.69 -20.60 6.42
N ALA A 171 -21.69 -20.16 5.65
CA ALA A 171 -21.53 -19.86 4.22
C ALA A 171 -20.47 -18.78 3.91
N LYS A 172 -20.10 -17.96 4.91
CA LYS A 172 -19.12 -16.87 4.81
C LYS A 172 -18.27 -16.82 6.09
N PRO A 173 -17.28 -17.71 6.25
CA PRO A 173 -16.52 -17.83 7.50
C PRO A 173 -15.32 -16.88 7.57
N TYR A 174 -15.02 -16.13 6.51
CA TYR A 174 -13.85 -15.25 6.45
C TYR A 174 -14.24 -13.78 6.61
N VAL A 175 -13.28 -12.99 7.08
CA VAL A 175 -13.34 -11.52 7.10
C VAL A 175 -12.21 -11.02 6.22
N GLN A 176 -12.54 -10.40 5.09
CA GLN A 176 -11.56 -9.76 4.23
C GLN A 176 -11.14 -8.42 4.83
N LEU A 177 -9.84 -8.22 5.00
CA LEU A 177 -9.25 -6.98 5.52
C LEU A 177 -9.11 -5.93 4.43
N GLY A 178 -8.70 -6.38 3.25
CA GLY A 178 -8.44 -5.54 2.09
C GLY A 178 -7.73 -6.30 0.97
N THR A 179 -7.48 -5.60 -0.12
CA THR A 179 -6.68 -6.06 -1.26
C THR A 179 -5.46 -5.17 -1.38
N PHE A 180 -4.28 -5.76 -1.49
CA PHE A 180 -3.01 -5.05 -1.56
C PHE A 180 -2.36 -5.28 -2.91
N GLY A 181 -1.76 -4.24 -3.52
CA GLY A 181 -1.04 -4.37 -4.79
C GLY A 181 0.33 -5.05 -4.67
N SER A 182 0.79 -5.35 -3.46
CA SER A 182 2.09 -5.97 -3.19
C SER A 182 1.97 -7.10 -2.18
N LYS A 183 2.66 -8.21 -2.46
CA LYS A 183 2.73 -9.40 -1.61
C LYS A 183 3.31 -9.06 -0.25
N GLU A 184 4.39 -8.29 -0.24
CA GLU A 184 5.12 -7.93 0.97
C GLU A 184 4.27 -7.13 1.96
N ASN A 185 3.40 -6.26 1.45
CA ASN A 185 2.46 -5.53 2.29
C ASN A 185 1.34 -6.44 2.84
N ALA A 186 0.90 -7.43 2.05
CA ALA A 186 -0.05 -8.43 2.51
C ALA A 186 0.55 -9.32 3.61
N ASP A 187 1.82 -9.73 3.46
CA ASP A 187 2.56 -10.53 4.45
C ASP A 187 2.72 -9.78 5.79
N LYS A 188 3.07 -8.47 5.76
CA LYS A 188 3.12 -7.67 6.99
C LYS A 188 1.79 -7.63 7.74
N VAL A 189 0.69 -7.46 7.00
CA VAL A 189 -0.65 -7.47 7.59
C VAL A 189 -0.97 -8.84 8.19
N ILE A 190 -0.55 -9.94 7.55
CA ILE A 190 -0.72 -11.29 8.11
C ILE A 190 0.05 -11.45 9.41
N GLU A 191 1.31 -11.00 9.45
CA GLU A 191 2.11 -11.07 10.67
C GLU A 191 1.50 -10.24 11.81
N ASP A 192 1.01 -9.04 11.51
CA ASP A 192 0.35 -8.20 12.51
C ASP A 192 -0.96 -8.82 13.01
N MET A 193 -1.72 -9.47 12.14
CA MET A 193 -2.89 -10.27 12.55
C MET A 193 -2.48 -11.44 13.45
N ARG A 194 -1.38 -12.11 13.11
CA ARG A 194 -0.86 -13.24 13.90
C ARG A 194 -0.42 -12.80 15.30
N LYS A 195 0.22 -11.64 15.43
CA LYS A 195 0.61 -11.05 16.73
C LYS A 195 -0.58 -10.78 17.64
N VAL A 196 -1.74 -10.43 17.08
CA VAL A 196 -2.97 -10.22 17.85
C VAL A 196 -3.82 -11.49 18.02
N GLY A 197 -3.27 -12.66 17.67
CA GLY A 197 -3.90 -13.97 17.81
C GLY A 197 -4.98 -14.26 16.75
N LEU A 198 -4.93 -13.58 15.61
CA LEU A 198 -5.82 -13.83 14.48
C LEU A 198 -5.04 -14.50 13.33
N PHE A 199 -5.60 -15.56 12.75
CA PHE A 199 -5.02 -16.18 11.56
C PHE A 199 -5.50 -15.44 10.32
N ALA A 200 -4.55 -14.97 9.51
CA ALA A 200 -4.79 -14.33 8.23
C ALA A 200 -4.06 -15.09 7.11
N VAL A 201 -4.64 -15.05 5.90
CA VAL A 201 -4.10 -15.68 4.69
C VAL A 201 -4.20 -14.66 3.57
N ALA A 202 -3.14 -14.53 2.76
CA ALA A 202 -3.17 -13.76 1.52
C ALA A 202 -3.41 -14.72 0.35
N ASN A 203 -4.45 -14.46 -0.42
CA ASN A 203 -4.70 -15.13 -1.68
C ASN A 203 -4.31 -14.18 -2.82
N GLU A 204 -3.50 -14.70 -3.74
CA GLU A 204 -3.20 -14.01 -4.99
C GLU A 204 -4.45 -13.99 -5.88
N GLN A 205 -4.76 -12.82 -6.45
CA GLN A 205 -5.88 -12.66 -7.37
C GLN A 205 -5.48 -11.66 -8.46
N THR A 206 -5.80 -11.97 -9.71
CA THR A 206 -5.64 -11.00 -10.81
C THR A 206 -6.89 -10.14 -10.91
N SER A 207 -6.74 -8.82 -10.86
CA SER A 207 -7.83 -7.85 -11.01
C SER A 207 -7.44 -6.79 -12.03
N ASN A 208 -8.24 -6.63 -13.10
CA ASN A 208 -7.97 -5.68 -14.19
C ASN A 208 -6.55 -5.80 -14.80
N GLY A 209 -6.07 -7.04 -14.99
CA GLY A 209 -4.74 -7.30 -15.54
C GLY A 209 -3.56 -7.03 -14.59
N LYS A 210 -3.81 -6.75 -13.30
CA LYS A 210 -2.79 -6.55 -12.26
C LYS A 210 -2.94 -7.59 -11.15
N THR A 211 -1.82 -8.10 -10.64
CA THR A 211 -1.79 -9.01 -9.48
C THR A 211 -2.10 -8.24 -8.21
N VAL A 212 -3.13 -8.66 -7.48
CA VAL A 212 -3.52 -8.13 -6.17
C VAL A 212 -3.59 -9.25 -5.14
N TRP A 213 -3.27 -8.93 -3.89
CA TRP A 213 -3.21 -9.85 -2.78
C TRP A 213 -4.39 -9.57 -1.84
N ARG A 214 -5.37 -10.47 -1.84
CA ARG A 214 -6.53 -10.38 -0.95
C ARG A 214 -6.18 -11.00 0.39
N VAL A 215 -6.22 -10.22 1.47
CA VAL A 215 -5.96 -10.72 2.83
C VAL A 215 -7.28 -11.04 3.53
N LEU A 216 -7.39 -12.28 4.00
CA LEU A 216 -8.56 -12.88 4.62
C LEU A 216 -8.20 -13.37 6.02
N VAL A 217 -8.98 -12.98 7.04
CA VAL A 217 -8.87 -13.49 8.41
C VAL A 217 -9.95 -14.56 8.65
N GLY A 218 -9.54 -15.74 9.12
CA GLY A 218 -10.45 -16.86 9.37
C GLY A 218 -9.81 -18.22 9.10
N PRO A 219 -10.56 -19.33 9.23
CA PRO A 219 -12.03 -19.40 9.25
C PRO A 219 -12.66 -19.21 10.64
N ALA A 220 -13.73 -18.43 10.72
CA ALA A 220 -14.54 -18.27 11.93
C ALA A 220 -15.61 -19.36 12.04
N GLY A 221 -15.57 -20.13 13.13
CA GLY A 221 -16.51 -21.24 13.37
C GLY A 221 -17.93 -20.78 13.66
N ARG A 222 -18.11 -19.55 14.18
CA ARG A 222 -19.41 -19.00 14.61
C ARG A 222 -19.63 -17.57 14.12
N ARG A 223 -20.90 -17.17 13.96
CA ARG A 223 -21.28 -15.77 13.63
C ARG A 223 -20.77 -14.76 14.66
N ALA A 224 -20.78 -15.13 15.95
CA ALA A 224 -20.29 -14.30 17.04
C ALA A 224 -18.78 -14.05 16.93
N GLU A 225 -17.99 -15.11 16.71
CA GLU A 225 -16.53 -15.03 16.50
C GLU A 225 -16.18 -14.17 15.31
N ARG A 226 -16.85 -14.39 14.17
CA ARG A 226 -16.66 -13.57 12.96
C ARG A 226 -16.93 -12.09 13.21
N THR A 227 -17.96 -11.77 13.99
CA THR A 227 -18.30 -10.38 14.34
C THR A 227 -17.29 -9.79 15.32
N ALA A 228 -16.72 -10.60 16.20
CA ALA A 228 -15.62 -10.19 17.07
C ALA A 228 -14.33 -9.93 16.26
N MET A 229 -13.99 -10.82 15.32
CA MET A 229 -12.87 -10.64 14.38
C MET A 229 -13.04 -9.36 13.57
N LEU A 230 -14.22 -9.13 12.97
CA LEU A 230 -14.53 -7.91 12.22
C LEU A 230 -14.36 -6.64 13.06
N ARG A 231 -14.87 -6.63 14.30
CA ARG A 231 -14.71 -5.49 15.21
C ARG A 231 -13.25 -5.25 15.56
N LYS A 232 -12.49 -6.31 15.84
CA LYS A 232 -11.06 -6.22 16.15
C LYS A 232 -10.27 -5.69 14.96
N VAL A 233 -10.54 -6.20 13.76
CA VAL A 233 -9.95 -5.76 12.50
C VAL A 233 -10.25 -4.28 12.23
N LYS A 234 -11.49 -3.83 12.40
CA LYS A 234 -11.85 -2.40 12.25
C LYS A 234 -11.16 -1.52 13.30
N SER A 235 -11.03 -2.01 14.54
CA SER A 235 -10.30 -1.31 15.59
C SER A 235 -8.80 -1.17 15.29
N MET A 236 -8.23 -2.04 14.47
CA MET A 236 -6.84 -1.97 14.01
C MET A 236 -6.64 -1.04 12.81
N GLY A 237 -7.70 -0.37 12.34
CA GLY A 237 -7.64 0.62 11.26
C GLY A 237 -8.20 0.13 9.92
N PHE A 238 -8.53 -1.16 9.78
CA PHE A 238 -9.10 -1.73 8.56
C PHE A 238 -10.62 -1.49 8.50
N LYS A 239 -11.03 -0.23 8.27
CA LYS A 239 -12.43 0.22 8.30
C LYS A 239 -13.29 -0.46 7.23
N ASP A 240 -12.69 -0.77 6.09
CA ASP A 240 -13.33 -1.41 4.94
C ASP A 240 -13.43 -2.93 5.06
N ALA A 241 -13.03 -3.51 6.21
CA ALA A 241 -13.14 -4.94 6.38
C ALA A 241 -14.60 -5.41 6.33
N TYR A 242 -14.84 -6.51 5.61
CA TYR A 242 -16.16 -7.10 5.43
C TYR A 242 -16.12 -8.62 5.40
N ILE A 243 -17.28 -9.23 5.62
CA ILE A 243 -17.41 -10.67 5.72
C ILE A 243 -17.54 -11.28 4.32
N VAL A 244 -16.73 -12.30 4.04
CA VAL A 244 -16.69 -12.98 2.74
C VAL A 244 -16.66 -14.49 2.87
N SER A 245 -16.99 -15.15 1.76
CA SER A 245 -16.61 -16.54 1.50
C SER A 245 -15.20 -16.59 0.91
N ASN A 246 -14.55 -17.76 0.99
CA ASN A 246 -13.28 -17.99 0.30
C ASN A 246 -13.45 -17.88 -1.21
#